data_AF-A0A7J3NLR4-F1
#
_entry.id   AF-A0A7J3NLR4-F1
#
_cell.length_a   1.000
_cell.length_b   1.000
_cell.length_c   1.000
_cell.angle_alpha   90.00
_cell.angle_beta   90.00
_cell.angle_gamma   90.00
#
_symmetry.space_group_name_H-M   'P 1'
#
loop_
_entity.id
_entity.type
_entity.pdbx_description
1 polymer ?
#
loop_
_entity_poly.entity_id
_entity_poly.type
_entity_poly.pdbx_seq_one_letter_code
_entity_poly.pdbx_strand_id
1 'polypeptide(L)'
;MDVKYHYDGHRGDRQGHGGVDVCMHPKEAMMRGNICPVCRKKMTIGVQHRVEELADRAEGFTPDDHIPFKKIIPLVELISSALRIDNLHAQRVREEYDHLINRFGNEYAVLLEPPLEGLLEVTHPKVAELIILNREGRLKINPGFDGIYGKIILDESREKVAGSGLKVGQQSLDSYFKQ
;
A
#
# COMPACT_ATOMS: atom_id res chain seq x y z
N MET A 1 5.77 -6.72 3.84
CA MET A 1 6.33 -5.48 4.40
C MET A 1 6.65 -4.54 3.24
N ASP A 2 6.47 -3.25 3.49
CA ASP A 2 6.69 -2.11 2.59
C ASP A 2 8.19 -1.80 2.33
N VAL A 3 9.11 -2.37 3.10
CA VAL A 3 10.56 -2.08 2.95
C VAL A 3 11.14 -2.50 1.59
N LYS A 4 12.12 -1.70 1.11
CA LYS A 4 12.77 -1.81 -0.22
C LYS A 4 13.41 -3.15 -0.56
N TYR A 5 13.80 -3.93 0.44
CA TYR A 5 14.53 -5.18 0.28
C TYR A 5 13.87 -6.28 1.11
N HIS A 6 12.54 -6.35 1.11
CA HIS A 6 11.85 -7.38 1.88
C HIS A 6 11.99 -8.75 1.21
N TYR A 7 11.54 -8.84 -0.03
CA TYR A 7 11.57 -10.06 -0.85
C TYR A 7 12.74 -10.05 -1.82
N ASP A 8 13.02 -11.22 -2.39
CA ASP A 8 13.98 -11.34 -3.47
C ASP A 8 13.39 -10.75 -4.73
N GLY A 9 14.24 -10.11 -5.53
CA GLY A 9 13.75 -9.58 -6.76
C GLY A 9 14.78 -8.92 -7.64
N HIS A 10 14.28 -8.38 -8.73
CA HIS A 10 15.07 -7.70 -9.73
C HIS A 10 14.19 -6.67 -10.44
N ARG A 11 14.65 -5.42 -10.46
CA ARG A 11 13.92 -4.34 -11.11
C ARG A 11 13.87 -4.50 -12.63
N GLY A 12 12.78 -4.02 -13.23
CA GLY A 12 12.52 -4.05 -14.66
C GLY A 12 13.44 -3.14 -15.49
N ASP A 13 14.05 -2.14 -14.85
CA ASP A 13 15.04 -1.23 -15.46
C ASP A 13 16.41 -1.89 -15.69
N ARG A 14 16.63 -3.08 -15.13
CA ARG A 14 17.89 -3.80 -15.26
C ARG A 14 18.04 -4.42 -16.65
N GLN A 15 19.28 -4.50 -17.12
CA GLN A 15 19.59 -5.03 -18.44
C GLN A 15 19.06 -6.47 -18.62
N GLY A 16 18.17 -6.63 -19.61
CA GLY A 16 17.57 -7.92 -19.99
C GLY A 16 16.19 -8.19 -19.39
N HIS A 17 15.58 -7.22 -18.68
CA HIS A 17 14.24 -7.37 -18.10
C HIS A 17 13.09 -6.88 -19.00
N GLY A 18 13.36 -6.00 -19.96
CA GLY A 18 12.31 -5.45 -20.83
C GLY A 18 11.23 -4.66 -20.08
N GLY A 19 11.56 -4.07 -18.93
CA GLY A 19 10.62 -3.28 -18.13
C GLY A 19 9.73 -4.10 -17.17
N VAL A 20 9.94 -5.40 -17.04
CA VAL A 20 9.15 -6.26 -16.14
C VAL A 20 9.85 -6.43 -14.80
N ASP A 21 9.22 -5.98 -13.72
CA ASP A 21 9.69 -6.23 -12.36
C ASP A 21 9.49 -7.70 -11.97
N VAL A 22 10.45 -8.25 -11.21
CA VAL A 22 10.33 -9.58 -10.59
C VAL A 22 10.45 -9.44 -9.08
N CYS A 23 9.43 -9.88 -8.36
CA CYS A 23 9.41 -10.00 -6.91
C CYS A 23 8.98 -11.43 -6.55
N MET A 24 9.77 -12.10 -5.71
CA MET A 24 9.59 -13.51 -5.43
C MET A 24 9.76 -13.80 -3.94
N HIS A 25 8.86 -14.64 -3.41
CA HIS A 25 9.01 -15.13 -2.05
C HIS A 25 10.30 -15.96 -1.94
N PRO A 26 11.09 -15.83 -0.86
CA PRO A 26 12.39 -16.48 -0.77
C PRO A 26 12.37 -18.00 -0.92
N LYS A 27 11.35 -18.68 -0.38
CA LYS A 27 11.14 -20.12 -0.63
C LYS A 27 11.13 -20.45 -2.13
N GLU A 28 10.43 -19.65 -2.93
CA GLU A 28 10.38 -19.86 -4.38
C GLU A 28 11.71 -19.50 -5.05
N ALA A 29 12.34 -18.41 -4.63
CA ALA A 29 13.63 -17.98 -5.16
C ALA A 29 14.72 -19.05 -4.93
N MET A 30 14.79 -19.60 -3.71
CA MET A 30 15.72 -20.66 -3.34
C MET A 30 15.53 -21.92 -4.19
N MET A 31 14.27 -22.35 -4.40
CA MET A 31 13.95 -23.49 -5.28
C MET A 31 14.43 -23.27 -6.72
N ARG A 32 14.52 -22.01 -7.16
CA ARG A 32 15.02 -21.62 -8.49
C ARG A 32 16.51 -21.26 -8.51
N GLY A 33 17.24 -21.53 -7.43
CA GLY A 33 18.66 -21.20 -7.32
C GLY A 33 18.95 -19.70 -7.32
N ASN A 34 17.98 -18.88 -6.90
CA ASN A 34 18.03 -17.41 -6.88
C ASN A 34 18.25 -16.78 -8.26
N ILE A 35 17.81 -17.48 -9.32
CA ILE A 35 17.93 -17.01 -10.70
C ILE A 35 16.62 -16.34 -11.14
N CYS A 36 16.76 -15.13 -11.69
CA CYS A 36 15.64 -14.41 -12.26
C CYS A 36 15.05 -15.17 -13.47
N PRO A 37 13.72 -15.40 -13.52
CA PRO A 37 13.08 -16.09 -14.64
C PRO A 37 13.10 -15.29 -15.94
N VAL A 38 13.24 -13.96 -15.87
CA VAL A 38 13.24 -13.06 -17.03
C VAL A 38 14.62 -12.94 -17.65
N CYS A 39 15.59 -12.39 -16.90
CA CYS A 39 16.93 -12.10 -17.45
C CYS A 39 17.98 -13.20 -17.19
N ARG A 40 17.63 -14.27 -16.47
CA ARG A 40 18.52 -15.41 -16.11
C ARG A 40 19.76 -15.03 -15.29
N LYS A 41 19.82 -13.82 -14.73
CA LYS A 41 20.87 -13.39 -13.79
C LYS A 41 20.44 -13.65 -12.34
N LYS A 42 21.39 -13.62 -11.40
CA LYS A 42 21.09 -13.71 -9.96
C LYS A 42 20.22 -12.53 -9.53
N MET A 43 19.18 -12.81 -8.73
CA MET A 43 18.31 -11.80 -8.14
C MET A 43 19.00 -11.11 -6.95
N THR A 44 18.55 -9.91 -6.63
CA THR A 44 18.89 -9.25 -5.37
C THR A 44 18.20 -10.00 -4.23
N ILE A 45 18.98 -10.35 -3.21
CA ILE A 45 18.52 -11.11 -2.05
C ILE A 45 17.89 -10.16 -1.03
N GLY A 46 16.66 -10.45 -0.62
CA GLY A 46 15.89 -9.70 0.36
C GLY A 46 16.15 -10.15 1.80
N VAL A 47 15.69 -9.33 2.76
CA VAL A 47 15.78 -9.60 4.20
C VAL A 47 15.01 -10.88 4.57
N GLN A 48 13.84 -11.10 3.96
CA GLN A 48 13.05 -12.31 4.22
C GLN A 48 13.79 -13.58 3.80
N HIS A 49 14.67 -13.51 2.80
CA HIS A 49 15.51 -14.64 2.41
C HIS A 49 16.43 -15.08 3.53
N ARG A 50 17.10 -14.12 4.16
CA ARG A 50 18.00 -14.42 5.26
C ARG A 50 17.26 -14.98 6.48
N VAL A 51 16.03 -14.50 6.71
CA VAL A 51 15.15 -15.08 7.74
C VAL A 51 14.83 -16.52 7.41
N GLU A 52 14.44 -16.82 6.17
CA GLU A 52 14.11 -18.18 5.73
C GLU A 52 15.31 -19.13 5.80
N GLU A 53 16.51 -18.70 5.40
CA GLU A 53 17.74 -19.51 5.51
C GLU A 53 18.08 -19.92 6.95
N LEU A 54 17.75 -19.06 7.91
CA LEU A 54 18.07 -19.25 9.32
C LEU A 54 16.90 -19.81 10.14
N ALA A 55 15.71 -19.91 9.53
CA ALA A 55 14.51 -20.31 10.23
C ALA A 55 14.60 -21.79 10.64
N ASP A 56 14.45 -22.03 11.94
CA ASP A 56 14.32 -23.35 12.54
C ASP A 56 12.84 -23.77 12.71
N ARG A 57 11.92 -22.88 12.35
CA ARG A 57 10.47 -23.02 12.54
C ARG A 57 9.70 -22.60 11.29
N ALA A 58 8.50 -23.13 11.16
CA ALA A 58 7.62 -22.78 10.06
C ALA A 58 7.20 -21.30 10.10
N GLU A 59 6.98 -20.75 8.92
CA GLU A 59 6.47 -19.39 8.76
C GLU A 59 5.10 -19.24 9.47
N GLY A 60 4.96 -18.14 10.22
CA GLY A 60 3.76 -17.88 11.04
C GLY A 60 3.78 -18.50 12.43
N PHE A 61 4.80 -19.29 12.79
CA PHE A 61 4.95 -19.77 14.16
C PHE A 61 5.05 -18.61 15.15
N THR A 62 4.16 -18.62 16.13
CA THR A 62 4.06 -17.58 17.15
C THR A 62 4.12 -18.24 18.52
N PRO A 63 5.11 -17.93 19.38
CA PRO A 63 5.17 -18.45 20.73
C PRO A 63 3.98 -17.99 21.58
N ASP A 64 3.56 -18.81 22.54
CA ASP A 64 2.41 -18.50 23.40
C ASP A 64 2.60 -17.20 24.20
N ASP A 65 3.81 -16.95 24.71
CA ASP A 65 4.14 -15.78 25.55
C ASP A 65 4.70 -14.57 24.77
N HIS A 66 4.43 -14.46 23.46
CA HIS A 66 4.95 -13.33 22.68
C HIS A 66 4.22 -12.02 23.00
N ILE A 67 4.96 -10.92 23.02
CA ILE A 67 4.37 -9.58 23.07
C ILE A 67 3.85 -9.23 21.66
N PRO A 68 2.55 -8.93 21.49
CA PRO A 68 1.99 -8.61 20.19
C PRO A 68 2.57 -7.28 19.69
N PHE A 69 2.78 -7.18 18.38
CA PHE A 69 3.23 -5.96 17.72
C PHE A 69 2.22 -5.52 16.66
N LYS A 70 2.09 -4.21 16.46
CA LYS A 70 1.27 -3.65 15.40
C LYS A 70 2.13 -3.35 14.17
N LYS A 71 1.69 -3.83 13.01
CA LYS A 71 2.25 -3.47 11.71
C LYS A 71 1.45 -2.28 11.20
N ILE A 72 2.03 -1.10 11.28
CA ILE A 72 1.38 0.16 10.88
C ILE A 72 2.18 0.77 9.75
N ILE A 73 1.51 1.07 8.65
CA ILE A 73 2.05 1.84 7.53
C ILE A 73 1.96 3.34 7.86
N PRO A 74 2.96 4.17 7.49
CA PRO A 74 2.91 5.62 7.68
C PRO A 74 1.68 6.27 7.05
N LEU A 75 1.14 7.29 7.71
CA LEU A 75 -0.05 8.02 7.29
C LEU A 75 0.12 8.64 5.89
N VAL A 76 1.31 9.15 5.58
CA VAL A 76 1.62 9.73 4.27
C VAL A 76 1.42 8.73 3.12
N GLU A 77 1.74 7.45 3.34
CA GLU A 77 1.58 6.39 2.33
C GLU A 77 0.11 5.99 2.17
N LEU A 78 -0.66 5.99 3.27
CA LEU A 78 -2.10 5.76 3.24
C LEU A 78 -2.81 6.87 2.46
N ILE A 79 -2.46 8.13 2.73
CA ILE A 79 -3.01 9.29 2.03
C ILE A 79 -2.64 9.25 0.55
N SER A 80 -1.36 9.08 0.24
CA SER A 80 -0.86 8.97 -1.14
C SER A 80 -1.57 7.86 -1.91
N SER A 81 -1.75 6.69 -1.30
CA SER A 81 -2.47 5.56 -1.89
C SER A 81 -3.95 5.89 -2.10
N ALA A 82 -4.64 6.43 -1.08
CA ALA A 82 -6.05 6.80 -1.18
C ALA A 82 -6.31 7.84 -2.28
N LEU A 83 -5.39 8.80 -2.45
CA LEU A 83 -5.50 9.86 -3.44
C LEU A 83 -4.96 9.47 -4.83
N ARG A 84 -4.41 8.25 -4.98
CA ARG A 84 -3.73 7.76 -6.19
C ARG A 84 -2.62 8.71 -6.66
N ILE A 85 -1.81 9.21 -5.72
CA ILE A 85 -0.67 10.12 -5.99
C ILE A 85 0.63 9.39 -5.64
N ASP A 86 1.44 9.03 -6.63
CA ASP A 86 2.69 8.27 -6.39
C ASP A 86 3.76 9.06 -5.62
N ASN A 87 3.76 10.39 -5.70
CA ASN A 87 4.74 11.23 -5.01
C ASN A 87 4.28 11.55 -3.58
N LEU A 88 4.91 10.92 -2.58
CA LEU A 88 4.67 11.16 -1.16
C LEU A 88 4.89 12.62 -0.73
N HIS A 89 5.70 13.38 -1.45
CA HIS A 89 5.99 14.79 -1.17
C HIS A 89 5.07 15.76 -1.92
N ALA A 90 4.09 15.27 -2.67
CA ALA A 90 3.14 16.11 -3.37
C ALA A 90 2.41 17.04 -2.38
N GLN A 91 2.18 18.28 -2.79
CA GLN A 91 1.55 19.30 -1.95
C GLN A 91 0.21 18.82 -1.38
N ARG A 92 -0.64 18.21 -2.22
CA ARG A 92 -1.94 17.67 -1.79
C ARG A 92 -1.83 16.59 -0.71
N VAL A 93 -0.82 15.73 -0.77
CA VAL A 93 -0.57 14.69 0.25
C VAL A 93 -0.14 15.34 1.55
N ARG A 94 0.75 16.34 1.46
CA ARG A 94 1.22 17.09 2.63
C ARG A 94 0.11 17.88 3.31
N GLU A 95 -0.71 18.58 2.54
CA GLU A 95 -1.84 19.35 3.06
C GLU A 95 -2.84 18.46 3.81
N GLU A 96 -3.17 17.30 3.25
CA GLU A 96 -4.05 16.32 3.91
C GLU A 96 -3.41 15.74 5.19
N TYR A 97 -2.11 15.43 5.14
CA TYR A 97 -1.35 14.96 6.30
C TYR A 97 -1.38 16.02 7.41
N ASP A 98 -1.00 17.26 7.10
CA ASP A 98 -0.97 18.37 8.06
C ASP A 98 -2.38 18.65 8.62
N HIS A 99 -3.43 18.54 7.79
CA HIS A 99 -4.82 18.67 8.23
C HIS A 99 -5.19 17.64 9.31
N LEU A 100 -4.89 16.37 9.07
CA LEU A 100 -5.14 15.29 10.02
C LEU A 100 -4.30 15.44 11.31
N ILE A 101 -3.03 15.80 11.18
CA ILE A 101 -2.15 16.05 12.33
C ILE A 101 -2.68 17.22 13.17
N ASN A 102 -3.10 18.32 12.56
CA ASN A 102 -3.65 19.47 13.29
C ASN A 102 -4.95 19.13 14.02
N ARG A 103 -5.75 18.20 13.49
CA ARG A 103 -7.01 17.78 14.12
C ARG A 103 -6.80 16.80 15.28
N PHE A 104 -5.90 15.83 15.12
CA PHE A 104 -5.74 14.71 16.06
C PHE A 104 -4.43 14.76 16.87
N GLY A 105 -3.58 15.76 16.62
CA GLY A 105 -2.36 16.07 17.37
C GLY A 105 -1.08 15.48 16.79
N ASN A 106 -1.07 14.18 16.48
CA ASN A 106 0.11 13.50 15.91
C ASN A 106 -0.28 12.28 15.06
N GLU A 107 0.69 11.73 14.33
CA GLU A 107 0.45 10.62 13.39
C GLU A 107 -0.06 9.37 14.09
N TYR A 108 0.52 9.00 15.24
CA TYR A 108 0.07 7.83 15.98
C TYR A 108 -1.36 7.98 16.47
N ALA A 109 -1.74 9.17 16.94
CA ALA A 109 -3.12 9.45 17.32
C ALA A 109 -4.05 9.20 16.13
N VAL A 110 -3.80 9.81 14.96
CA VAL A 110 -4.59 9.59 13.73
C VAL A 110 -4.73 8.10 13.40
N LEU A 111 -3.62 7.36 13.43
CA LEU A 111 -3.58 5.96 13.00
C LEU A 111 -4.25 5.01 14.01
N LEU A 112 -4.22 5.32 15.31
CA LEU A 112 -4.57 4.35 16.35
C LEU A 112 -5.84 4.65 17.13
N GLU A 113 -6.27 5.91 17.22
CA GLU A 113 -7.30 6.31 18.20
C GLU A 113 -8.68 6.60 17.57
N PRO A 114 -8.83 7.52 16.59
CA PRO A 114 -10.15 7.95 16.12
C PRO A 114 -10.99 6.80 15.57
N PRO A 115 -12.29 6.73 15.89
CA PRO A 115 -13.21 5.81 15.22
C PRO A 115 -13.42 6.25 13.76
N LEU A 116 -14.02 5.37 12.95
CA LEU A 116 -14.25 5.63 11.53
C LEU A 116 -15.07 6.92 11.32
N GLU A 117 -16.10 7.14 12.13
CA GLU A 117 -16.99 8.29 12.04
C GLU A 117 -16.22 9.60 12.24
N GLY A 118 -15.32 9.63 13.24
CA GLY A 118 -14.49 10.81 13.51
C GLY A 118 -13.49 11.10 12.39
N LEU A 119 -13.03 10.07 11.65
CA LEU A 119 -12.20 10.26 10.46
C LEU A 119 -13.03 10.79 9.28
N LEU A 120 -14.23 10.25 9.07
CA LEU A 120 -15.12 10.65 7.97
C LEU A 120 -15.60 12.11 8.06
N GLU A 121 -15.62 12.69 9.26
CA GLU A 121 -15.91 14.11 9.44
C GLU A 121 -14.81 15.05 8.93
N VAL A 122 -13.58 14.54 8.79
CA VAL A 122 -12.36 15.36 8.63
C VAL A 122 -11.64 15.06 7.32
N THR A 123 -11.68 13.82 6.83
CA THR A 123 -10.93 13.40 5.65
C THR A 123 -11.81 12.63 4.66
N HIS A 124 -11.27 12.45 3.45
CA HIS A 124 -11.90 11.68 2.40
C HIS A 124 -12.19 10.22 2.85
N PRO A 125 -13.36 9.63 2.50
CA PRO A 125 -13.75 8.30 2.95
C PRO A 125 -12.70 7.21 2.69
N LYS A 126 -11.96 7.33 1.58
CA LYS A 126 -10.90 6.37 1.25
C LYS A 126 -9.71 6.44 2.20
N VAL A 127 -9.32 7.63 2.66
CA VAL A 127 -8.24 7.81 3.64
C VAL A 127 -8.67 7.20 4.97
N ALA A 128 -9.89 7.49 5.41
CA ALA A 128 -10.47 6.92 6.62
C ALA A 128 -10.52 5.37 6.57
N GLU A 129 -10.99 4.79 5.47
CA GLU A 129 -11.02 3.33 5.26
C GLU A 129 -9.62 2.71 5.37
N LEU A 130 -8.62 3.30 4.70
CA LEU A 130 -7.25 2.79 4.74
C LEU A 130 -6.63 2.90 6.13
N ILE A 131 -6.92 3.96 6.90
CA ILE A 131 -6.48 4.08 8.30
C ILE A 131 -7.06 2.95 9.16
N ILE A 132 -8.35 2.65 9.02
CA ILE A 132 -9.00 1.56 9.77
C ILE A 132 -8.41 0.20 9.37
N LEU A 133 -8.26 -0.07 8.07
CA LEU A 133 -7.64 -1.31 7.60
C LEU A 133 -6.18 -1.46 8.05
N ASN A 134 -5.43 -0.36 8.14
CA ASN A 134 -4.07 -0.33 8.67
C ASN A 134 -4.05 -0.71 10.16
N ARG A 135 -4.94 -0.10 10.94
CA ARG A 135 -5.09 -0.36 12.38
C ARG A 135 -5.46 -1.82 12.66
N GLU A 136 -6.28 -2.41 11.81
CA GLU A 136 -6.71 -3.82 11.89
C GLU A 136 -5.69 -4.81 11.31
N GLY A 137 -4.59 -4.34 10.69
CA GLY A 137 -3.61 -5.21 10.03
C GLY A 137 -4.16 -5.96 8.82
N ARG A 138 -5.22 -5.43 8.18
CA ARG A 138 -5.94 -6.06 7.06
C ARG A 138 -5.59 -5.49 5.69
N LEU A 139 -4.65 -4.54 5.63
CA LEU A 139 -4.14 -4.04 4.36
C LEU A 139 -3.41 -5.13 3.59
N LYS A 140 -3.78 -5.26 2.32
CA LYS A 140 -3.04 -6.09 1.35
C LYS A 140 -1.91 -5.26 0.78
N ILE A 141 -0.69 -5.79 0.80
CA ILE A 141 0.53 -5.07 0.39
C ILE A 141 1.33 -5.97 -0.54
N ASN A 142 1.70 -5.45 -1.70
CA ASN A 142 2.76 -6.04 -2.51
C ASN A 142 4.10 -5.74 -1.83
N PRO A 143 4.91 -6.77 -1.52
CA PRO A 143 6.16 -6.58 -0.80
C PRO A 143 7.19 -5.82 -1.65
N GLY A 144 8.03 -5.02 -0.99
CA GLY A 144 9.15 -4.36 -1.65
C GLY A 144 10.32 -5.30 -1.94
N PHE A 145 11.12 -4.96 -2.96
CA PHE A 145 12.24 -5.76 -3.47
C PHE A 145 13.21 -4.88 -4.27
N ASP A 146 14.48 -5.28 -4.35
CA ASP A 146 15.52 -4.65 -5.18
C ASP A 146 15.51 -3.09 -5.18
N GLY A 147 15.24 -2.45 -4.05
CA GLY A 147 15.23 -0.98 -3.92
C GLY A 147 13.86 -0.32 -4.11
N ILE A 148 12.84 -1.07 -4.54
CA ILE A 148 11.45 -0.62 -4.72
C ILE A 148 10.68 -0.88 -3.43
N TYR A 149 10.02 0.16 -2.90
CA TYR A 149 9.11 0.02 -1.75
C TYR A 149 7.89 -0.82 -2.13
N GLY A 150 7.34 -1.50 -1.13
CA GLY A 150 6.06 -2.18 -1.28
C GLY A 150 4.92 -1.21 -1.57
N LYS A 151 3.82 -1.72 -2.09
CA LYS A 151 2.66 -0.92 -2.48
C LYS A 151 1.38 -1.48 -1.88
N ILE A 152 0.52 -0.60 -1.38
CA ILE A 152 -0.81 -0.97 -0.92
C ILE A 152 -1.66 -1.40 -2.13
N ILE A 153 -2.35 -2.53 -2.00
CA ILE A 153 -3.28 -3.03 -3.01
C ILE A 153 -4.65 -2.48 -2.69
N LEU A 154 -5.18 -1.63 -3.58
CA LEU A 154 -6.51 -1.07 -3.47
C LEU A 154 -7.50 -1.97 -4.22
N ASP A 155 -8.56 -2.41 -3.53
CA ASP A 155 -9.65 -3.15 -4.15
C ASP A 155 -10.65 -2.15 -4.76
N GLU A 156 -10.67 -2.07 -6.09
CA GLU A 156 -11.54 -1.15 -6.85
C GLU A 156 -13.02 -1.54 -6.76
N SER A 157 -13.34 -2.76 -6.31
CA SER A 157 -14.73 -3.25 -6.24
C SER A 157 -15.58 -2.58 -5.16
N ARG A 158 -14.96 -1.90 -4.19
CA ARG A 158 -15.65 -1.21 -3.08
C ARG A 158 -16.20 0.17 -3.43
N GLU A 159 -15.88 0.72 -4.60
CA GLU A 159 -16.28 2.07 -5.01
C GLU A 159 -17.79 2.21 -5.32
N LYS A 160 -18.54 1.10 -5.51
CA LYS A 160 -19.93 1.16 -6.01
C LYS A 160 -21.03 1.35 -4.97
N VAL A 161 -20.74 1.40 -3.67
CA VAL A 161 -21.82 1.32 -2.64
C VAL A 161 -22.14 2.66 -1.95
N ALA A 162 -21.37 3.73 -2.17
CA ALA A 162 -21.58 5.02 -1.49
C ALA A 162 -22.08 6.15 -2.41
N GLY A 163 -22.98 5.84 -3.34
CA GLY A 163 -23.51 6.81 -4.32
C GLY A 163 -24.94 6.54 -4.76
N SER A 164 -25.88 6.43 -3.81
CA SER A 164 -27.32 6.44 -4.11
C SER A 164 -27.87 7.89 -4.12
N GLY A 165 -28.28 8.37 -5.31
CA GLY A 165 -29.08 9.59 -5.55
C GLY A 165 -28.24 10.84 -5.85
N LEU A 166 -28.43 11.64 -6.90
CA LEU A 166 -29.51 11.83 -7.86
C LEU A 166 -28.96 11.99 -9.29
N LYS A 167 -29.66 11.44 -10.29
CA LYS A 167 -29.47 11.83 -11.69
C LYS A 167 -30.05 13.23 -11.91
N VAL A 168 -29.21 14.26 -11.93
CA VAL A 168 -29.59 15.55 -12.51
C VAL A 168 -29.41 15.43 -14.01
N GLY A 169 -30.51 15.51 -14.76
CA GLY A 169 -30.50 15.49 -16.22
C GLY A 169 -29.72 16.67 -16.76
N GLN A 170 -28.65 16.39 -17.50
CA GLN A 170 -27.95 17.39 -18.30
C GLN A 170 -28.86 17.71 -19.50
N GLN A 171 -29.43 18.92 -19.54
CA GLN A 171 -29.99 19.47 -20.78
C GLN A 171 -28.82 19.94 -21.65
N SER A 172 -28.77 19.49 -22.91
CA SER A 172 -27.71 19.91 -23.83
C SER A 172 -27.88 21.37 -24.25
N LEU A 173 -26.75 22.04 -24.49
CA LEU A 173 -26.66 23.42 -24.95
C LEU A 173 -27.30 23.67 -26.34
N ASP A 174 -27.74 22.61 -27.03
CA ASP A 174 -28.35 22.70 -28.36
C ASP A 174 -29.75 23.33 -28.36
N SER A 175 -30.39 23.46 -27.19
CA SER A 175 -31.70 24.11 -27.09
C SER A 175 -31.65 25.64 -27.17
N TYR A 176 -30.46 26.26 -27.20
CA TYR A 176 -30.30 27.72 -27.23
C TYR A 176 -30.08 28.33 -28.62
N PHE A 177 -29.85 27.53 -29.67
CA PHE A 177 -29.49 28.04 -31.01
C PHE A 177 -30.52 27.78 -32.13
N LYS A 178 -31.80 27.55 -31.79
CA LYS A 178 -32.89 27.57 -32.78
C LYS A 178 -33.79 28.79 -32.57
N GLN A 179 -33.40 29.91 -33.18
CA GLN A 179 -34.34 30.93 -33.69
C GLN A 179 -34.43 30.78 -35.20
#